data_AF-A0A8T4Q8C0-F1
#
_entry.id   AF-A0A8T4Q8C0-F1
#
_cell.length_a   1.000
_cell.length_b   1.000
_cell.length_c   1.000
_cell.angle_alpha   90.00
_cell.angle_beta   90.00
_cell.angle_gamma   90.00
#
_symmetry.space_group_name_H-M   'P 1'
#
loop_
_entity.id
_entity.type
_entity.pdbx_description
1 polymer ?
#
loop_
_entity_poly.entity_id
_entity_poly.type
_entity_poly.pdbx_seq_one_letter_code
_entity_poly.pdbx_strand_id
1 'polypeptide(L)'
;MGTKKINDKHPRFIQKLTLGQRAADSIAKLGGSWTFIITFFVFILLWVAINTILIIKGNFDPYPFILLNLVLSCLAAIQAPIILMAQNRQAERDRLDAKYDYAVNRKAEREIQNIQWDLDEIKNLIKKTKK
;
A
#
# COMPACT_ATOMS: atom_id res chain seq x y z
N MET A 1 -10.52 3.85 -37.11
CA MET A 1 -9.54 3.73 -36.00
C MET A 1 -10.34 3.70 -34.69
N GLY A 2 -10.51 2.55 -34.06
CA GLY A 2 -11.44 2.39 -32.93
C GLY A 2 -10.96 3.10 -31.66
N THR A 3 -11.69 4.14 -31.21
CA THR A 3 -11.47 4.74 -29.90
C THR A 3 -11.93 3.77 -28.83
N LYS A 4 -11.01 2.95 -28.31
CA LYS A 4 -11.25 2.14 -27.12
C LYS A 4 -11.63 3.12 -26.00
N LYS A 5 -12.92 3.19 -25.63
CA LYS A 5 -13.38 3.99 -24.49
C LYS A 5 -12.52 3.59 -23.30
N ILE A 6 -11.68 4.51 -22.82
CA ILE A 6 -11.01 4.33 -21.54
C ILE A 6 -12.12 4.16 -20.50
N ASN A 7 -12.01 3.13 -19.66
CA ASN A 7 -12.98 2.93 -18.61
C ASN A 7 -12.86 4.12 -17.64
N ASP A 8 -13.94 4.88 -17.48
CA ASP A 8 -13.97 6.08 -16.62
C ASP A 8 -13.79 5.71 -15.14
N LYS A 9 -13.96 4.42 -14.80
CA LYS A 9 -13.76 3.92 -13.44
C LYS A 9 -12.29 3.58 -13.20
N HIS A 10 -11.70 4.24 -12.21
CA HIS A 10 -10.34 3.97 -11.74
C HIS A 10 -10.15 2.49 -11.38
N PRO A 11 -9.04 1.84 -11.78
CA PRO A 11 -8.84 0.40 -11.63
C PRO A 11 -8.91 -0.11 -10.18
N ARG A 12 -8.63 0.75 -9.19
CA ARG A 12 -8.80 0.43 -7.74
C ARG A 12 -10.21 -0.01 -7.36
N PHE A 13 -11.26 0.41 -8.07
CA PHE A 13 -12.65 0.08 -7.72
C PHE A 13 -13.12 -1.31 -8.18
N ILE A 14 -12.29 -2.02 -8.95
CA ILE A 14 -12.66 -3.32 -9.55
C ILE A 14 -12.15 -4.51 -8.71
N GLN A 15 -11.17 -4.30 -7.82
CA GLN A 15 -10.61 -5.38 -7.01
C GLN A 15 -11.48 -5.68 -5.77
N LYS A 16 -12.19 -6.80 -5.80
CA LYS A 16 -12.74 -7.41 -4.59
C LYS A 16 -11.60 -8.06 -3.80
N LEU A 17 -11.29 -7.52 -2.63
CA LEU A 17 -10.28 -8.08 -1.73
C LEU A 17 -10.72 -9.46 -1.22
N THR A 18 -9.83 -10.45 -1.31
CA THR A 18 -10.06 -11.75 -0.67
C THR A 18 -9.95 -11.63 0.86
N LEU A 19 -10.52 -12.57 1.61
CA LEU A 19 -10.49 -12.55 3.08
C LEU A 19 -9.06 -12.47 3.65
N GLY A 20 -8.12 -13.23 3.07
CA GLY A 20 -6.71 -13.18 3.44
C GLY A 20 -6.06 -11.83 3.15
N GLN A 21 -6.42 -11.18 2.04
CA GLN A 21 -5.92 -9.84 1.71
C GLN A 21 -6.45 -8.77 2.66
N ARG A 22 -7.71 -8.90 3.11
CA ARG A 22 -8.28 -8.01 4.15
C ARG A 22 -7.57 -8.18 5.49
N ALA A 23 -7.29 -9.42 5.89
CA ALA A 23 -6.54 -9.70 7.12
C ALA A 23 -5.12 -9.14 7.05
N ALA A 24 -4.41 -9.37 5.94
CA ALA A 24 -3.06 -8.84 5.73
C ALA A 24 -3.02 -7.30 5.73
N ASP A 25 -4.00 -6.63 5.09
CA ASP A 25 -4.07 -5.15 5.09
C ASP A 25 -4.36 -4.59 6.50
N SER A 26 -5.19 -5.27 7.29
CA SER A 26 -5.41 -4.90 8.70
C SER A 26 -4.15 -5.08 9.54
N ILE A 27 -3.44 -6.20 9.37
CA ILE A 27 -2.17 -6.47 10.08
C ILE A 27 -1.10 -5.45 9.67
N ALA A 28 -0.99 -5.11 8.39
CA ALA A 28 -0.04 -4.11 7.90
C ALA A 28 -0.33 -2.70 8.47
N LYS A 29 -1.62 -2.32 8.56
CA LYS A 29 -2.01 -1.04 9.19
C LYS A 29 -1.74 -1.01 10.70
N LEU A 30 -1.94 -2.14 11.38
CA LEU A 30 -1.65 -2.26 12.81
C LEU A 30 -0.14 -2.25 13.07
N GLY A 31 0.64 -3.00 12.29
CA GLY A 31 2.10 -3.09 12.43
C GLY A 31 2.86 -1.81 12.03
N GLY A 32 2.26 -0.95 11.20
CA GLY A 32 2.85 0.34 10.80
C GLY A 32 2.58 1.49 11.78
N SER A 33 1.83 1.29 12.86
CA SER A 33 1.50 2.34 13.83
C SER A 33 2.54 2.45 14.94
N TRP A 34 2.92 3.67 15.29
CA TRP A 34 3.75 3.97 16.46
C TRP A 34 3.14 3.42 17.76
N THR A 35 1.82 3.33 17.84
CA THR A 35 1.10 2.80 19.01
C THR A 35 1.34 1.29 19.20
N PHE A 36 1.48 0.54 18.10
CA PHE A 36 1.76 -0.90 18.16
C PHE A 36 3.17 -1.15 18.69
N ILE A 37 4.16 -0.39 18.21
CA ILE A 37 5.56 -0.50 18.65
C ILE A 37 5.66 -0.24 20.16
N ILE A 38 5.03 0.83 20.66
CA ILE A 38 5.04 1.17 22.08
C ILE A 38 4.34 0.08 22.92
N THR A 39 3.18 -0.41 22.48
CA THR A 39 2.43 -1.46 23.19
C THR A 39 3.23 -2.76 23.27
N PHE A 40 3.87 -3.15 22.16
CA PHE A 40 4.70 -4.36 22.09
C PHE A 40 5.93 -4.26 22.99
N PHE A 41 6.56 -3.08 23.04
CA PHE A 41 7.68 -2.83 23.93
C PHE A 41 7.28 -2.92 25.42
N VAL A 42 6.15 -2.30 25.80
CA VAL A 42 5.60 -2.40 27.16
C VAL A 42 5.27 -3.85 27.52
N PHE A 43 4.69 -4.61 26.59
CA PHE A 43 4.39 -6.04 26.79
C PHE A 43 5.66 -6.86 27.07
N ILE A 44 6.74 -6.65 26.31
CA ILE A 44 8.02 -7.32 26.54
C ILE A 44 8.58 -6.95 27.92
N LEU A 45 8.59 -5.67 28.29
CA LEU A 45 9.07 -5.24 29.61
C LEU A 45 8.27 -5.86 30.75
N LEU A 46 6.94 -5.92 30.60
CA LEU A 46 6.06 -6.53 31.59
C LEU A 46 6.28 -8.04 31.70
N TRP A 47 6.51 -8.72 30.57
CA TRP A 47 6.83 -10.15 30.54
C TRP A 47 8.17 -10.45 31.23
N VAL A 48 9.20 -9.63 30.98
CA VAL A 48 10.51 -9.73 31.64
C VAL A 48 10.36 -9.47 33.15
N ALA A 49 9.57 -8.47 33.55
CA ALA A 49 9.33 -8.17 34.96
C ALA A 49 8.62 -9.33 35.69
N ILE A 50 7.59 -9.92 35.08
CA ILE A 50 6.86 -11.08 35.62
C ILE A 50 7.79 -12.29 35.75
N ASN A 51 8.57 -12.62 34.72
CA ASN A 51 9.52 -13.74 34.79
C ASN A 51 10.59 -13.51 35.86
N THR A 52 11.12 -12.29 35.98
CA THR A 52 12.09 -11.93 37.03
C THR A 52 11.52 -12.11 38.44
N ILE A 53 10.24 -11.78 38.66
CA ILE A 53 9.56 -11.99 39.96
C ILE A 53 9.25 -13.47 40.21
N LEU A 54 8.89 -14.23 39.17
CA LEU A 54 8.61 -15.67 39.26
C LEU A 54 9.87 -16.50 39.55
N ILE A 55 11.04 -16.10 39.02
CA ILE A 55 12.35 -16.69 39.35
C ILE A 55 12.59 -16.72 40.87
N ILE A 56 12.11 -15.72 41.61
CA ILE A 56 12.27 -15.62 43.07
C ILE A 56 11.41 -16.67 43.82
N LYS A 57 10.33 -17.18 43.20
CA LYS A 57 9.40 -18.16 43.79
C LYS A 57 9.59 -19.60 43.27
N GLY A 58 10.35 -19.79 42.20
CA GLY A 58 10.71 -21.08 41.62
C GLY A 58 11.42 -20.87 40.28
N ASN A 59 12.31 -21.78 39.87
CA ASN A 59 13.22 -21.69 38.70
C ASN A 59 12.53 -21.61 37.31
N PHE A 60 11.48 -20.81 37.14
CA PHE A 60 10.80 -20.64 35.87
C PHE A 60 11.55 -19.63 34.99
N ASP A 61 12.08 -20.12 33.85
CA ASP A 61 12.87 -19.44 32.81
C ASP A 61 14.00 -18.50 33.29
N PRO A 62 15.13 -19.05 33.80
CA PRO A 62 16.32 -18.28 34.16
C PRO A 62 16.92 -17.53 32.96
N TYR A 63 17.61 -16.41 33.24
CA TYR A 63 18.32 -15.65 32.22
C TYR A 63 19.25 -16.58 31.40
N PRO A 64 19.14 -16.62 30.05
CA PRO A 64 18.72 -15.54 29.14
C PRO A 64 17.30 -15.64 28.53
N PHE A 65 16.29 -16.15 29.27
CA PHE A 65 14.88 -16.24 28.82
C PHE A 65 14.68 -17.01 27.51
N ILE A 66 14.93 -18.32 27.53
CA ILE A 66 14.96 -19.15 26.30
C ILE A 66 13.61 -19.19 25.59
N LEU A 67 12.50 -19.17 26.33
CA LEU A 67 11.15 -19.22 25.77
C LEU A 67 10.79 -17.90 25.09
N LEU A 68 11.13 -16.77 25.71
CA LEU A 68 10.91 -15.44 25.12
C LEU A 68 11.70 -15.30 23.82
N ASN A 69 12.97 -15.72 23.83
CA ASN A 69 13.82 -15.65 22.65
C ASN A 69 13.29 -16.54 21.50
N LEU A 70 12.77 -17.73 21.82
CA LEU A 70 12.16 -18.63 20.85
C LEU A 70 10.92 -18.00 20.19
N VAL A 71 10.02 -17.41 20.99
CA VAL A 71 8.81 -16.76 20.48
C VAL A 71 9.16 -15.56 19.60
N LEU A 72 10.09 -14.70 20.04
CA LEU A 72 10.51 -13.53 19.27
C LEU A 72 11.18 -13.92 17.94
N SER A 73 12.01 -14.96 17.94
CA SER A 73 12.65 -15.48 16.73
C SER A 73 11.62 -16.01 15.71
N CYS A 74 10.60 -16.74 16.18
CA CYS A 74 9.51 -17.21 15.34
C CYS A 74 8.67 -16.06 14.77
N LEU A 75 8.34 -15.06 15.60
CA LEU A 75 7.63 -13.86 15.16
C LEU A 75 8.44 -13.08 14.11
N ALA A 76 9.75 -12.94 14.29
CA ALA A 76 10.62 -12.26 13.34
C ALA A 76 10.70 -13.01 12.00
N ALA A 77 10.80 -14.34 12.03
CA ALA A 77 10.86 -15.17 10.84
C ALA A 77 9.61 -15.03 9.96
N ILE A 78 8.43 -14.89 10.56
CA ILE A 78 7.15 -14.73 9.84
C ILE A 78 6.94 -13.28 9.37
N GLN A 79 7.57 -12.28 10.01
CA GLN A 79 7.42 -10.87 9.63
C GLN A 79 7.97 -10.57 8.23
N ALA A 80 9.17 -11.04 7.90
CA ALA A 80 9.81 -10.77 6.61
C ALA A 80 8.95 -11.16 5.38
N PRO A 81 8.38 -12.38 5.28
CA PRO A 81 7.53 -12.74 4.15
C PRO A 81 6.18 -12.00 4.15
N ILE A 82 5.59 -11.70 5.31
CA ILE A 82 4.35 -10.91 5.38
C ILE A 82 4.60 -9.50 4.84
N ILE A 83 5.68 -8.86 5.25
CA ILE A 83 6.09 -7.54 4.76
C ILE A 83 6.35 -7.60 3.25
N LEU A 84 7.08 -8.63 2.77
CA LEU A 84 7.36 -8.80 1.35
C LEU A 84 6.07 -8.99 0.53
N MET A 85 5.11 -9.77 1.02
CA MET A 85 3.80 -9.95 0.37
C MET A 85 2.98 -8.65 0.36
N ALA A 86 3.02 -7.88 1.45
CA ALA A 86 2.37 -6.58 1.52
C ALA A 86 3.00 -5.58 0.54
N GLN A 87 4.33 -5.57 0.43
CA GLN A 87 5.09 -4.74 -0.50
C GLN A 87 4.79 -5.13 -1.96
N ASN A 88 4.84 -6.43 -2.30
CA ASN A 88 4.55 -6.90 -3.66
C ASN A 88 3.13 -6.48 -4.11
N ARG A 89 2.16 -6.54 -3.19
CA ARG A 89 0.80 -6.04 -3.45
C ARG A 89 0.72 -4.52 -3.62
N GLN A 90 1.47 -3.76 -2.83
CA GLN A 90 1.52 -2.31 -2.97
C GLN A 90 2.13 -1.92 -4.32
N ALA A 91 3.25 -2.54 -4.69
CA ALA A 91 3.92 -2.29 -5.97
C ALA A 91 3.02 -2.61 -7.18
N GLU A 92 2.22 -3.68 -7.13
CA GLU A 92 1.28 -3.98 -8.22
C GLU A 92 0.17 -2.92 -8.32
N ARG A 93 -0.35 -2.40 -7.18
CA ARG A 93 -1.30 -1.28 -7.19
C ARG A 93 -0.68 -0.03 -7.78
N ASP A 94 0.51 0.34 -7.32
CA ASP A 94 1.21 1.54 -7.79
C ASP A 94 1.49 1.45 -9.30
N ARG A 95 1.84 0.25 -9.80
CA ARG A 95 2.02 0.00 -11.25
C ARG A 95 0.73 0.17 -12.05
N LEU A 96 -0.40 -0.30 -11.53
CA LEU A 96 -1.70 -0.16 -12.20
C LEU A 96 -2.15 1.30 -12.24
N ASP A 97 -1.95 2.03 -11.14
CA ASP A 97 -2.27 3.44 -11.05
C ASP A 97 -1.41 4.26 -12.03
N ALA A 98 -0.09 4.02 -12.07
CA ALA A 98 0.80 4.68 -13.04
C ALA A 98 0.40 4.42 -14.50
N LYS A 99 -0.05 3.20 -14.83
CA LYS A 99 -0.56 2.89 -16.18
C LYS A 99 -1.86 3.64 -16.50
N TYR A 100 -2.75 3.77 -15.52
CA TYR A 100 -4.00 4.51 -15.68
C TYR A 100 -3.74 6.00 -15.88
N ASP A 101 -2.91 6.60 -15.03
CA ASP A 101 -2.53 8.01 -15.12
C ASP A 101 -1.87 8.32 -16.46
N TYR A 102 -0.98 7.45 -16.94
CA TYR A 102 -0.39 7.56 -18.27
C TYR A 102 -1.45 7.56 -19.39
N ALA A 103 -2.44 6.67 -19.32
CA ALA A 103 -3.50 6.58 -20.32
C ALA A 103 -4.41 7.83 -20.32
N VAL A 104 -4.72 8.36 -19.14
CA VAL A 104 -5.50 9.60 -18.98
C VAL A 104 -4.72 10.80 -19.53
N ASN A 105 -3.44 10.95 -19.16
CA ASN A 105 -2.59 12.03 -19.67
C ASN A 105 -2.47 12.01 -21.19
N ARG A 106 -2.27 10.83 -21.80
CA ARG A 106 -2.24 10.68 -23.27
C ARG A 106 -3.57 11.00 -23.93
N LYS A 107 -4.70 10.81 -23.24
CA LYS A 107 -6.01 11.24 -23.75
C LYS A 107 -6.15 12.75 -23.68
N ALA A 108 -5.80 13.35 -22.54
CA ALA A 108 -5.83 14.81 -22.37
C ALA A 108 -4.94 15.51 -23.41
N GLU A 109 -3.75 14.98 -23.69
CA GLU A 109 -2.86 15.49 -24.74
C GLU A 109 -3.54 15.52 -26.12
N ARG A 110 -4.23 14.44 -26.50
CA ARG A 110 -4.98 14.36 -27.76
C ARG A 110 -6.16 15.33 -27.80
N GLU A 111 -6.88 15.48 -26.70
CA GLU A 111 -8.01 16.43 -26.62
C GLU A 111 -7.51 17.88 -26.76
N ILE A 112 -6.37 18.22 -26.15
CA ILE A 112 -5.73 19.53 -26.31
C ILE A 112 -5.29 19.77 -27.76
N GLN A 113 -4.69 18.77 -28.41
CA GLN A 113 -4.29 18.87 -29.82
C GLN A 113 -5.50 19.12 -30.74
N ASN A 114 -6.61 18.42 -30.50
CA ASN A 114 -7.84 18.64 -31.25
C ASN A 114 -8.39 20.06 -31.04
N ILE A 115 -8.43 20.55 -29.80
CA ILE A 115 -8.87 21.91 -29.50
C ILE A 115 -7.97 22.95 -30.19
N GLN A 116 -6.66 22.74 -30.22
CA GLN A 116 -5.73 23.63 -30.94
C GLN A 116 -6.05 23.66 -32.45
N TRP A 117 -6.33 22.50 -33.04
CA TRP A 117 -6.70 22.41 -34.45
C TRP A 117 -8.02 23.12 -34.75
N ASP A 118 -9.04 22.91 -33.93
CA ASP A 118 -10.35 23.58 -34.05
C ASP A 118 -10.19 25.11 -33.93
N LEU A 119 -9.35 25.59 -33.00
CA LEU A 119 -9.07 27.02 -32.83
C LEU A 119 -8.36 27.62 -34.05
N ASP A 120 -7.38 26.92 -34.62
CA ASP A 120 -6.67 27.36 -35.83
C ASP A 120 -7.60 27.39 -37.04
N GLU A 121 -8.50 26.41 -37.16
CA GLU A 121 -9.54 26.40 -38.21
C GLU A 121 -10.46 27.62 -38.07
N ILE A 122 -11.02 27.86 -36.89
CA ILE A 122 -11.89 29.02 -36.63
C ILE A 122 -11.16 30.33 -36.94
N LYS A 123 -9.89 30.46 -36.53
CA LYS A 123 -9.07 31.65 -36.81
C LYS A 123 -8.90 31.89 -38.32
N ASN A 124 -8.70 30.82 -39.09
CA ASN A 124 -8.58 30.90 -40.54
C ASN A 124 -9.91 31.29 -41.22
N LEU A 125 -11.04 30.77 -40.72
CA LEU A 125 -12.37 31.13 -41.21
C LEU A 125 -12.66 32.63 -40.96
N ILE A 126 -12.41 33.13 -39.76
CA ILE A 126 -12.57 34.55 -39.42
C ILE A 126 -11.71 35.44 -40.34
N LYS A 127 -10.47 35.02 -40.62
CA LYS A 127 -9.57 35.77 -41.51
C LYS A 127 -10.09 35.85 -42.95
N LYS A 128 -10.76 34.80 -43.43
CA LYS A 128 -11.41 34.79 -44.76
C LYS A 128 -12.64 35.70 -44.79
N THR A 129 -13.47 35.70 -43.75
CA THR A 129 -14.68 36.55 -43.69
C THR A 129 -14.37 38.04 -43.58
N LYS A 130 -13.21 38.41 -43.03
CA LYS A 130 -12.77 39.81 -42.88
C LYS A 130 -12.11 40.40 -44.13
N LYS A 131 -11.95 39.61 -45.20
CA LYS A 131 -11.31 39.99 -46.47
C LYS A 131 -12.36 40.02 -47.58
#